data_AF-A0A2U3DBP4-F1
#
_entry.id   AF-A0A2U3DBP4-F1
#
_cell.length_a   1.000
_cell.length_b   1.000
_cell.length_c   1.000
_cell.angle_alpha   90.00
_cell.angle_beta   90.00
_cell.angle_gamma   90.00
#
_symmetry.space_group_name_H-M   'P 1'
#
loop_
_entity.id
_entity.type
_entity.pdbx_description
1 polymer ?
#
loop_
_entity_poly.entity_id
_entity_poly.type
_entity_poly.pdbx_seq_one_letter_code
_entity_poly.pdbx_strand_id
1 'polypeptide(L)'
;MHHRLAVHETLMIHELLVLKSSSLWKCHRALHDIRDEQLQKIIAKQIPVLKEEMWDLVTLLQRRPLLLPSDYIHKGSEYGK
;
A
#
# COMPACT_ATOMS: atom_id res chain seq x y z
N MET A 1 -8.59 13.00 15.28
CA MET A 1 -9.61 12.07 14.77
C MET A 1 -9.02 11.29 13.60
N HIS A 2 -8.72 10.00 13.78
CA HIS A 2 -8.27 9.15 12.68
C HIS A 2 -9.44 8.87 11.75
N HIS A 3 -9.38 9.39 10.53
CA HIS A 3 -10.37 9.10 9.50
C HIS A 3 -10.22 7.61 9.16
N ARG A 4 -11.30 6.83 9.37
CA ARG A 4 -11.37 5.44 8.92
C ARG A 4 -11.27 5.41 7.41
N LEU A 5 -10.67 4.36 6.87
CA LEU A 5 -10.57 4.17 5.42
C LEU A 5 -11.90 3.65 4.89
N ALA A 6 -12.36 4.22 3.78
CA ALA A 6 -13.43 3.63 2.99
C ALA A 6 -12.96 2.29 2.38
N VAL A 7 -13.93 1.45 2.00
CA VAL A 7 -13.64 0.14 1.40
C VAL A 7 -12.74 0.25 0.16
N HIS A 8 -13.03 1.21 -0.72
CA HIS A 8 -12.25 1.40 -1.95
C HIS A 8 -10.81 1.86 -1.67
N GLU A 9 -10.58 2.70 -0.65
CA GLU A 9 -9.25 3.12 -0.23
C GLU A 9 -8.46 1.93 0.32
N THR A 10 -9.13 1.05 1.07
CA THR A 10 -8.52 -0.18 1.61
C THR A 10 -8.12 -1.13 0.49
N LEU A 11 -9.00 -1.36 -0.49
CA LEU A 11 -8.69 -2.16 -1.67
C LEU A 11 -7.50 -1.59 -2.45
N MET A 12 -7.50 -0.27 -2.69
CA MET A 12 -6.40 0.43 -3.35
C MET A 12 -5.07 0.23 -2.62
N ILE A 13 -5.05 0.29 -1.27
CA ILE A 13 -3.82 0.05 -0.51
C ILE A 13 -3.34 -1.41 -0.67
N HIS A 14 -4.25 -2.39 -0.64
CA HIS A 14 -3.88 -3.79 -0.89
C HIS A 14 -3.32 -4.01 -2.30
N GLU A 15 -3.93 -3.40 -3.31
CA GLU A 15 -3.42 -3.44 -4.70
C GLU A 15 -2.02 -2.85 -4.79
N LEU A 16 -1.78 -1.69 -4.17
CA LEU A 16 -0.45 -1.07 -4.11
C LEU A 16 0.59 -1.97 -3.42
N LEU A 17 0.22 -2.64 -2.32
CA LEU A 17 1.10 -3.59 -1.64
C LEU A 17 1.45 -4.79 -2.52
N VAL A 18 0.50 -5.33 -3.28
CA VAL A 18 0.74 -6.42 -4.23
C VAL A 18 1.70 -5.97 -5.35
N LEU A 19 1.47 -4.79 -5.93
CA LEU A 19 2.33 -4.26 -6.98
C LEU A 19 3.76 -4.00 -6.47
N LYS A 20 3.90 -3.37 -5.29
CA LYS A 20 5.21 -3.07 -4.71
C LYS A 20 5.98 -4.33 -4.30
N SER A 21 5.30 -5.35 -3.75
CA SER A 21 5.95 -6.63 -3.41
C SER A 21 6.46 -7.37 -4.65
N SER A 22 5.68 -7.39 -5.74
CA SER A 22 6.12 -7.91 -7.04
C SER A 22 7.34 -7.13 -7.58
N SER A 23 7.32 -5.80 -7.51
CA SER A 23 8.46 -4.96 -7.91
C SER A 23 9.71 -5.24 -7.07
N LEU A 24 9.57 -5.39 -5.75
CA LEU A 24 10.67 -5.71 -4.86
C LEU A 24 11.31 -7.07 -5.21
N TRP A 25 10.50 -8.09 -5.47
CA TRP A 25 10.99 -9.39 -5.92
C TRP A 25 11.74 -9.28 -7.26
N LYS A 26 11.21 -8.52 -8.22
CA LYS A 26 11.87 -8.28 -9.51
C LYS A 26 13.20 -7.54 -9.33
N CYS A 27 13.28 -6.54 -8.45
CA CYS A 27 14.54 -5.85 -8.15
C CYS A 27 15.58 -6.82 -7.59
N HIS A 28 15.21 -7.66 -6.62
CA HIS A 28 16.13 -8.66 -6.07
C HIS A 28 16.62 -9.65 -7.12
N ARG A 29 15.72 -10.19 -7.94
CA ARG A 29 16.10 -11.07 -9.04
C ARG A 29 17.02 -10.38 -10.05
N ALA A 30 16.68 -9.15 -10.42
CA ALA A 30 17.45 -8.38 -11.40
C ALA A 30 18.89 -8.08 -10.93
N LEU A 31 19.12 -7.93 -9.62
CA LEU A 31 20.48 -7.78 -9.08
C LEU A 31 21.35 -9.04 -9.28
N HIS A 32 20.75 -10.22 -9.40
CA HIS A 32 21.47 -11.46 -9.72
C HIS A 32 21.65 -11.66 -11.24
N ASP A 33 20.65 -11.28 -12.04
CA ASP A 33 20.60 -11.60 -13.47
C ASP A 33 21.32 -10.54 -14.34
N ILE A 34 21.36 -9.27 -13.92
CA ILE A 34 21.93 -8.16 -14.70
C ILE A 34 23.42 -8.02 -14.42
N ARG A 35 24.22 -7.89 -15.50
CA ARG A 35 25.68 -7.68 -15.41
C ARG A 35 26.10 -6.20 -15.45
N ASP A 36 25.24 -5.33 -15.96
CA ASP A 36 25.51 -3.90 -16.05
C ASP A 36 25.53 -3.27 -14.64
N GLU A 37 26.70 -2.79 -14.22
CA GLU A 37 26.91 -2.25 -12.88
C GLU A 37 26.11 -0.96 -12.62
N GLN A 38 25.90 -0.13 -13.64
CA GLN A 38 25.14 1.10 -13.49
C GLN A 38 23.67 0.80 -13.28
N LEU A 39 23.13 -0.16 -14.03
CA LEU A 39 21.76 -0.62 -13.89
C LEU A 39 21.55 -1.34 -12.55
N GLN A 40 22.49 -2.17 -12.10
CA GLN A 40 22.45 -2.77 -10.76
C GLN A 40 22.40 -1.70 -9.67
N LYS A 41 23.23 -0.63 -9.76
CA LYS A 41 23.21 0.49 -8.81
C LYS A 41 21.86 1.22 -8.80
N ILE A 42 21.26 1.43 -9.97
CA ILE A 42 19.93 2.05 -10.07
C ILE A 42 18.87 1.16 -9.40
N ILE A 43 18.89 -0.16 -9.66
CA ILE A 43 17.93 -1.12 -9.09
C ILE A 43 18.12 -1.24 -7.57
N ALA A 44 19.36 -1.32 -7.09
CA ALA A 44 19.67 -1.42 -5.66
C ALA A 44 19.14 -0.22 -4.87
N LYS A 45 19.14 0.98 -5.47
CA LYS A 45 18.57 2.19 -4.85
C LYS A 45 17.05 2.15 -4.70
N GLN A 46 16.33 1.35 -5.51
CA GLN A 46 14.86 1.24 -5.43
C GLN A 46 14.40 0.35 -4.28
N ILE A 47 15.21 -0.64 -3.88
CA ILE A 47 14.86 -1.61 -2.82
C ILE A 47 14.48 -0.93 -1.49
N PRO A 48 15.29 -0.02 -0.91
CA PRO A 48 14.92 0.62 0.36
C PRO A 48 13.66 1.49 0.22
N VAL A 49 13.49 2.18 -0.91
CA VAL A 49 12.30 3.00 -1.19
C VAL A 49 11.03 2.14 -1.20
N LEU A 50 11.05 1.02 -1.94
CA LEU A 50 9.91 0.10 -1.97
C LEU A 50 9.56 -0.46 -0.59
N LYS A 51 10.58 -0.78 0.23
CA LYS A 51 10.36 -1.28 1.59
C LYS A 51 9.74 -0.23 2.51
N GLU A 52 10.21 1.01 2.43
CA GLU A 52 9.67 2.15 3.19
C GLU A 52 8.22 2.41 2.81
N GLU A 53 7.91 2.53 1.51
CA GLU A 53 6.54 2.73 1.04
C GLU A 53 5.60 1.58 1.44
N MET A 54 6.07 0.33 1.38
CA MET A 54 5.29 -0.81 1.85
C MET A 54 5.03 -0.75 3.36
N TRP A 55 6.03 -0.34 4.15
CA TRP A 55 5.89 -0.17 5.59
C TRP A 55 4.87 0.92 5.94
N ASP A 56 4.88 2.04 5.21
CA ASP A 56 3.93 3.12 5.38
C ASP A 56 2.49 2.68 5.06
N LEU A 57 2.31 1.92 3.98
CA LEU A 57 1.00 1.37 3.60
C LEU A 57 0.47 0.37 4.63
N VAL A 58 1.31 -0.53 5.15
CA VAL A 58 0.92 -1.46 6.22
C VAL A 58 0.57 -0.70 7.50
N THR A 59 1.39 0.28 7.87
CA THR A 59 1.15 1.13 9.04
C THR A 59 -0.17 1.90 8.89
N LEU A 60 -0.48 2.37 7.69
CA LEU A 60 -1.73 3.06 7.38
C LEU A 60 -2.95 2.15 7.60
N LEU A 61 -2.90 0.91 7.11
CA LEU A 61 -3.96 -0.09 7.32
C LEU A 61 -4.13 -0.44 8.81
N GLN A 62 -3.03 -0.64 9.54
CA GLN A 62 -3.07 -0.98 10.96
C GLN A 62 -3.66 0.16 11.82
N ARG A 63 -3.36 1.42 11.47
CA ARG A 63 -3.84 2.60 12.20
C ARG A 63 -5.26 3.03 11.85
N ARG A 64 -5.81 2.56 10.71
CA ARG A 64 -7.12 2.98 10.21
C ARG A 64 -8.00 1.77 9.93
N PRO A 65 -8.77 1.30 10.92
CA PRO A 65 -9.67 0.16 10.73
C PRO A 65 -10.71 0.46 9.64
N LEU A 66 -11.07 -0.60 8.91
CA LEU A 66 -12.03 -0.61 7.81
C LEU A 66 -13.37 -0.01 8.26
N LEU A 67 -13.91 0.95 7.48
CA LEU A 67 -15.28 1.42 7.64
C LEU A 67 -16.18 0.47 6.84
N LEU A 68 -16.98 -0.35 7.53
CA LEU A 68 -17.85 -1.31 6.87
C LEU A 68 -19.05 -0.59 6.24
N PRO A 69 -19.58 -1.07 5.11
CA PRO A 69 -20.80 -0.50 4.51
C PRO A 69 -21.99 -0.39 5.49
N SER A 70 -22.07 -1.28 6.48
CA SER A 70 -23.05 -1.23 7.57
C SER A 70 -22.96 0.03 8.43
N ASP A 71 -21.78 0.63 8.53
CA ASP A 71 -21.54 1.85 9.31
C ASP A 71 -22.11 3.11 8.62
N TYR A 72 -22.48 3.02 7.33
CA TYR A 72 -23.16 4.10 6.61
C TYR A 72 -24.66 4.19 6.95
N ILE A 73 -25.28 3.09 7.39
CA ILE A 73 -26.74 3.01 7.61
C ILE A 73 -27.16 3.84 8.84
N HIS A 74 -26.27 4.02 9.81
CA HIS A 74 -26.59 4.77 11.04
C HIS A 74 -26.46 6.29 10.93
N LYS A 75 -25.94 6.84 9.82
CA LYS A 75 -25.88 8.30 9.61
C LYS A 75 -26.96 8.86 8.69
N GLY A 76 -27.72 7.99 8.01
CA GLY A 76 -28.83 8.39 7.16
C GLY A 76 -30.12 8.74 7.91
N SER A 77 -30.23 8.45 9.22
CA SER A 77 -31.47 8.67 9.97
C SER A 77 -31.55 10.00 10.73
N GLU A 78 -30.52 10.85 10.68
CA GLU A 78 -30.52 12.16 11.37
C GLU A 78 -30.85 13.34 10.43
N TYR A 79 -31.00 13.12 9.12
CA TYR A 79 -31.40 14.15 8.16
C TYR A 79 -32.85 14.00 7.65
N GLY A 80 -33.63 13.17 8.34
CA GLY A 80 -35.03 12.89 7.99
C GLY A 80 -36.01 13.24 9.11
N LYS A 81 -35.91 14.44 9.70
CA LYS A 81 -37.01 15.13 10.40
C LYS A 81 -36.86 16.64 10.27
#